data_AF-A0A1Y3BQZ1-F1
#
_entry.id   AF-A0A1Y3BQZ1-F1
#
_cell.length_a   1.000
_cell.length_b   1.000
_cell.length_c   1.000
_cell.angle_alpha   90.00
_cell.angle_beta   90.00
_cell.angle_gamma   90.00
#
_symmetry.space_group_name_H-M   'P 1'
#
loop_
_entity.id
_entity.type
_entity.pdbx_description
1 polymer ?
#
loop_
_entity_poly.entity_id
_entity_poly.type
_entity_poly.pdbx_seq_one_letter_code
_entity_poly.pdbx_strand_id
1 'polypeptide(L)'
;MDSSQYLLKINGTLEYLLENHRLIQYRIIQEILLTNNSVLQLSAIPRQSIEFEDEPIYAIHAAISGEFRPRSHSIISLGSLGNVIMSTTATASRRRAQQVVVSSWSLDRKLLIKIHSAHINQLQFNNDITRVAVMVGIFHGGEMLCDSHITTPITLADLVKSSP
;
A
#
# COMPACT_ATOMS: atom_id res chain seq x y z
N MET A 1 -24.56 39.29 6.94
CA MET A 1 -24.25 37.89 7.32
C MET A 1 -22.98 37.53 6.60
N ASP A 2 -21.91 37.24 7.33
CA ASP A 2 -20.63 36.85 6.74
C ASP A 2 -20.69 35.36 6.37
N SER A 3 -20.61 35.05 5.07
CA SER A 3 -20.69 33.68 4.57
C SER A 3 -19.55 32.80 5.08
N SER A 4 -18.43 33.39 5.48
CA SER A 4 -17.28 32.66 6.04
C SER A 4 -17.55 32.08 7.43
N GLN A 5 -18.66 32.44 8.09
CA GLN A 5 -19.00 31.92 9.42
C GLN A 5 -19.79 30.60 9.38
N TYR A 6 -20.16 30.13 8.18
CA TYR A 6 -21.01 28.96 7.99
C TYR A 6 -20.33 27.92 7.11
N LEU A 7 -20.65 26.65 7.35
CA LEU A 7 -20.29 25.53 6.50
C LEU A 7 -21.55 24.80 6.04
N LEU A 8 -21.47 24.21 4.86
CA LEU A 8 -22.55 23.40 4.34
C LEU A 8 -22.36 21.96 4.80
N LYS A 9 -23.28 21.45 5.61
CA LYS A 9 -23.37 20.05 6.01
C LYS A 9 -24.34 19.31 5.11
N ILE A 10 -23.98 18.09 4.75
CA ILE A 10 -24.88 17.19 4.03
C ILE A 10 -25.87 16.57 5.03
N ASN A 11 -27.16 16.65 4.71
CA ASN A 11 -28.20 16.16 5.61
C ASN A 11 -28.15 14.63 5.68
N GLY A 12 -28.25 14.07 6.89
CA GLY A 12 -28.19 12.62 7.13
C GLY A 12 -26.79 12.02 7.22
N THR A 13 -25.72 12.79 6.99
CA THR A 13 -24.32 12.31 7.06
C THR A 13 -23.47 13.19 7.99
N LEU A 14 -22.26 12.75 8.32
CA LEU A 14 -21.24 13.55 9.02
C LEU A 14 -20.23 14.16 8.02
N GLU A 15 -20.73 14.55 6.84
CA GLU A 15 -19.91 15.12 5.77
C GLU A 15 -20.19 16.62 5.59
N TYR A 16 -19.13 17.36 5.28
CA TYR A 16 -19.16 18.82 5.14
C TYR A 16 -18.50 19.25 3.83
N LEU A 17 -19.06 20.27 3.18
CA LEU A 17 -18.46 20.91 2.02
C LEU A 17 -17.53 22.02 2.50
N LEU A 18 -16.24 21.80 2.30
CA LEU A 18 -15.15 22.69 2.70
C LEU A 18 -14.80 23.68 1.56
N GLU A 19 -14.23 24.82 1.93
CA GLU A 19 -14.08 25.97 1.03
C GLU A 19 -13.07 25.77 -0.11
N ASN A 20 -12.17 24.79 0.00
CA ASN A 20 -11.04 24.63 -0.95
C ASN A 20 -11.35 23.76 -2.18
N HIS A 21 -12.60 23.32 -2.37
CA HIS A 21 -12.96 22.42 -3.47
C HIS A 21 -14.21 22.88 -4.21
N ARG A 22 -14.21 22.71 -5.54
CA ARG A 22 -15.41 22.93 -6.37
C ARG A 22 -16.45 21.86 -6.04
N LEU A 23 -17.73 22.23 -6.03
CA LEU A 23 -18.84 21.32 -5.69
C LEU A 23 -18.81 20.00 -6.50
N ILE A 24 -18.53 20.06 -7.80
CA ILE A 24 -18.45 18.86 -8.66
C ILE A 24 -17.32 17.88 -8.29
N GLN A 25 -16.36 18.28 -7.44
CA GLN A 25 -15.28 17.41 -6.98
C GLN A 25 -15.69 16.51 -5.81
N TYR A 26 -16.80 16.82 -5.13
CA TYR A 26 -17.32 15.98 -4.06
C TYR A 26 -17.98 14.75 -4.65
N ARG A 27 -17.51 13.57 -4.22
CA ARG A 27 -18.01 12.27 -4.69
C ARG A 27 -19.53 12.15 -4.59
N ILE A 28 -20.11 12.56 -3.46
CA ILE A 28 -21.56 12.53 -3.24
C ILE A 28 -22.35 13.42 -4.22
N ILE A 29 -21.77 14.55 -4.63
CA ILE A 29 -22.36 15.44 -5.64
C ILE A 29 -22.31 14.77 -7.02
N GLN A 30 -21.20 14.10 -7.34
CA GLN A 30 -21.07 13.33 -8.59
C GLN A 30 -22.07 12.16 -8.64
N GLU A 31 -22.22 11.41 -7.55
CA GLU A 31 -23.14 10.28 -7.47
C GLU A 31 -24.60 10.72 -7.64
N ILE A 32 -25.01 11.84 -7.04
CA ILE A 32 -26.37 12.39 -7.20
C ILE A 32 -26.64 12.82 -8.65
N LEU A 33 -25.68 13.48 -9.29
CA LEU A 33 -25.81 13.92 -10.69
C LEU A 33 -25.91 12.74 -11.67
N LEU A 34 -25.27 11.61 -11.34
CA LEU A 34 -25.23 10.43 -12.21
C LEU A 34 -26.39 9.46 -11.99
N THR A 35 -26.84 9.28 -10.74
CA THR A 35 -27.66 8.10 -10.38
C THR A 35 -29.15 8.35 -10.48
N ASN A 36 -29.64 9.57 -10.21
CA ASN A 36 -31.01 10.01 -10.45
C ASN A 36 -31.14 11.42 -9.88
N ASN A 37 -31.78 12.30 -10.65
CA ASN A 37 -32.00 13.75 -10.49
C ASN A 37 -32.62 14.19 -9.14
N SER A 38 -32.01 13.77 -8.04
CA SER A 38 -32.42 13.97 -6.66
C SER A 38 -31.79 15.26 -6.14
N VAL A 39 -32.54 15.98 -5.31
CA VAL A 39 -32.09 17.26 -4.77
C VAL A 39 -31.21 16.98 -3.57
N LEU A 40 -29.94 17.38 -3.64
CA LEU A 40 -29.04 17.36 -2.50
C LEU A 40 -29.56 18.30 -1.42
N GLN A 41 -29.84 17.77 -0.24
CA GLN A 41 -30.28 18.55 0.91
C GLN A 41 -29.07 18.95 1.76
N LEU A 42 -28.89 20.27 1.91
CA LEU A 42 -27.79 20.86 2.67
C LEU A 42 -28.35 21.73 3.80
N SER A 43 -27.65 21.73 4.93
CA SER A 43 -27.91 22.65 6.03
C SER A 43 -26.69 23.55 6.23
N ALA A 44 -26.92 24.86 6.35
CA ALA A 44 -25.89 25.80 6.76
C ALA A 44 -25.70 25.71 8.28
N ILE A 45 -24.50 25.37 8.71
CA ILE A 45 -24.15 25.19 10.12
C ILE A 45 -23.08 26.20 10.51
N PRO A 46 -23.20 26.89 11.65
CA PRO A 46 -22.16 27.77 12.14
C PRO A 46 -20.84 27.02 12.32
N ARG A 47 -19.72 27.58 11.88
CA ARG A 47 -18.38 26.99 12.09
C ARG A 47 -18.09 26.71 13.56
N GLN A 48 -18.56 27.60 14.45
CA GLN A 48 -18.36 27.50 15.89
C GLN A 48 -19.09 26.30 16.53
N SER A 49 -20.10 25.73 15.86
CA SER A 49 -20.81 24.56 16.39
C SER A 49 -20.18 23.23 15.96
N ILE A 50 -19.06 23.27 15.23
CA ILE A 50 -18.30 22.09 14.81
C ILE A 50 -16.97 22.13 15.55
N GLU A 51 -16.73 21.14 16.39
CA GLU A 51 -15.40 20.89 16.95
C GLU A 51 -14.54 20.27 15.84
N PHE A 52 -13.66 21.07 15.25
CA PHE A 52 -12.59 20.53 14.43
C PHE A 52 -11.54 19.95 15.38
N GLU A 53 -11.27 18.65 15.28
CA GLU A 53 -10.07 18.09 15.88
C GLU A 53 -8.86 18.65 15.12
N ASP A 54 -8.38 19.82 15.56
CA ASP A 54 -7.20 20.49 15.01
C ASP A 54 -5.90 19.74 15.36
N GLU A 55 -5.96 18.78 16.29
CA GLU A 55 -4.86 17.89 16.60
C GLU A 55 -4.92 16.67 15.67
N PRO A 56 -4.11 16.59 14.61
CA PRO A 56 -3.98 15.35 13.89
C PRO A 56 -3.54 14.28 14.91
N ILE A 57 -4.02 13.06 14.76
CA ILE A 57 -3.53 11.89 15.51
C ILE A 57 -1.99 11.67 15.32
N TYR A 58 -1.36 12.50 14.47
CA TYR A 58 0.07 12.61 14.20
C TYR A 58 0.77 13.81 14.88
N ALA A 59 0.08 14.67 15.63
CA ALA A 59 0.68 15.72 16.46
C ALA A 59 1.23 15.10 17.76
N ILE A 60 2.18 14.17 17.62
CA ILE A 60 2.90 13.54 18.72
C ILE A 60 3.83 14.56 19.44
N HIS A 61 3.84 15.84 19.04
CA HIS A 61 4.82 16.82 19.50
C HIS A 61 4.27 18.04 20.27
N ALA A 62 2.96 18.13 20.53
CA ALA A 62 2.41 19.36 21.12
C ALA A 62 1.54 19.20 22.38
N ALA A 63 1.61 18.09 23.12
CA ALA A 63 1.07 18.09 24.49
C ALA A 63 1.71 17.02 25.37
N ILE A 64 2.57 17.48 26.28
CA ILE A 64 2.94 16.75 27.49
C ILE A 64 1.69 16.74 28.39
N SER A 65 0.72 15.90 28.08
CA SER A 65 -0.40 15.60 28.97
C SER A 65 -0.66 14.09 28.99
N GLY A 66 0.08 13.42 29.88
CA GLY A 66 -0.48 12.40 30.75
C GLY A 66 -0.57 10.95 30.25
N GLU A 67 -1.12 10.65 29.07
CA GLU A 67 -1.75 9.31 28.92
C GLU A 67 -1.43 8.50 27.67
N PHE A 68 -0.67 9.00 26.69
CA PHE A 68 -0.20 8.15 25.59
C PHE A 68 1.19 7.61 25.86
N ARG A 69 1.26 6.46 26.56
CA ARG A 69 2.48 5.65 26.57
C ARG A 69 2.47 4.77 25.30
N PRO A 70 3.43 4.92 24.37
CA PRO A 70 3.59 3.89 23.35
C PRO A 70 3.84 2.56 24.08
N ARG A 71 2.91 1.61 23.94
CA ARG A 71 3.15 0.24 24.40
C ARG A 71 4.35 -0.26 23.62
N SER A 72 5.48 -0.37 24.32
CA SER A 72 6.70 -0.95 23.81
C SER A 72 6.44 -2.39 23.40
N HIS A 73 6.04 -2.62 22.14
CA HIS A 73 6.33 -3.89 21.50
C HIS A 73 7.85 -3.96 21.41
N SER A 74 8.44 -4.81 22.25
CA SER A 74 9.88 -4.97 22.41
C SER A 74 10.53 -5.40 21.10
N ILE A 75 10.99 -4.45 20.30
CA ILE A 75 12.14 -4.67 19.45
C ILE A 75 13.34 -4.39 20.35
N ILE A 76 13.98 -5.45 20.82
CA ILE A 76 15.20 -5.40 21.62
C ILE A 76 16.24 -4.62 20.82
N SER A 77 16.45 -3.35 21.16
CA SER A 77 17.65 -2.61 20.76
C SER A 77 18.56 -2.58 21.97
N LEU A 78 19.44 -3.59 22.05
CA LEU A 78 20.63 -3.56 22.90
C LEU A 78 21.54 -2.46 22.36
N GLY A 79 21.39 -1.26 22.92
CA GLY A 79 22.12 -0.09 22.45
C GLY A 79 21.89 1.14 23.32
N SER A 80 22.57 1.15 24.46
CA SER A 80 23.03 2.35 25.18
C SER A 80 22.03 3.05 26.11
N LEU A 81 22.13 2.67 27.38
CA LEU A 81 22.11 3.63 28.49
C LEU A 81 23.31 4.57 28.29
N GLY A 82 23.07 5.87 28.16
CA GLY A 82 24.13 6.87 28.10
C GLY A 82 23.66 8.17 27.47
N ASN A 83 23.24 9.11 28.33
CA ASN A 83 23.00 10.51 27.97
C ASN A 83 24.17 11.07 27.16
N VAL A 84 23.95 11.33 25.87
CA VAL A 84 24.85 12.12 25.04
C VAL A 84 24.14 13.44 24.74
N ILE A 85 24.58 14.50 25.40
CA ILE A 85 24.42 15.87 24.96
C ILE A 85 25.16 15.98 23.62
N MET A 86 24.46 16.09 22.48
CA MET A 86 25.09 16.46 21.21
C MET A 86 24.12 17.14 20.24
N SER A 87 24.50 18.36 19.87
CA SER A 87 24.33 18.92 18.54
C SER A 87 24.74 17.91 17.46
N THR A 88 24.23 18.10 16.25
CA THR A 88 24.36 17.25 15.07
C THR A 88 23.31 16.15 14.97
N THR A 89 22.46 16.28 13.96
CA THR A 89 21.77 15.19 13.29
C THR A 89 22.79 14.24 12.66
N ALA A 90 23.64 13.61 13.46
CA ALA A 90 24.27 12.37 13.07
C ALA A 90 23.29 11.28 13.46
N THR A 91 22.24 11.13 12.64
CA THR A 91 21.62 9.82 12.55
C THR A 91 22.77 8.86 12.28
N ALA A 92 22.95 7.87 13.16
CA ALA A 92 23.56 6.61 12.76
C ALA A 92 22.62 5.94 11.75
N SER A 93 22.38 6.63 10.63
CA SER A 93 22.33 6.01 9.33
C SER A 93 23.58 5.14 9.31
N ARG A 94 23.40 3.85 9.63
CA ARG A 94 24.05 2.87 8.77
C ARG A 94 23.72 3.40 7.38
N ARG A 95 24.71 4.02 6.72
CA ARG A 95 24.69 4.24 5.29
C ARG A 95 24.47 2.83 4.74
N ARG A 96 23.21 2.39 4.64
CA ARG A 96 22.78 1.60 3.50
C ARG A 96 23.28 2.46 2.38
N ALA A 97 24.39 2.02 1.77
CA ALA A 97 24.96 2.68 0.61
C ALA A 97 23.78 3.14 -0.22
N GLN A 98 23.66 4.46 -0.44
CA GLN A 98 22.50 5.08 -1.09
C GLN A 98 22.09 4.18 -2.25
N GLN A 99 21.07 3.34 -2.01
CA GLN A 99 20.62 2.44 -3.04
C GLN A 99 19.92 3.39 -3.98
N VAL A 100 20.51 3.57 -5.16
CA VAL A 100 19.90 4.34 -6.24
C VAL A 100 18.53 3.69 -6.47
N VAL A 101 17.48 4.36 -5.99
CA VAL A 101 16.11 3.90 -6.19
C VAL A 101 15.73 4.29 -7.61
N VAL A 102 15.58 3.28 -8.46
CA VAL A 102 15.17 3.44 -9.85
C VAL A 102 13.68 3.16 -9.95
N SER A 103 12.92 4.05 -10.59
CA SER A 103 11.48 3.87 -10.81
C SER A 103 11.23 2.68 -11.74
N SER A 104 10.26 1.81 -11.42
CA SER A 104 9.89 0.69 -12.30
C SER A 104 9.45 1.14 -13.69
N TRP A 105 8.86 2.33 -13.81
CA TRP A 105 8.45 2.93 -15.09
C TRP A 105 9.63 3.36 -15.97
N SER A 106 10.84 3.45 -15.41
CA SER A 106 12.06 3.79 -16.16
C SER A 106 12.78 2.55 -16.74
N LEU A 107 12.25 1.35 -16.51
CA LEU A 107 12.82 0.09 -16.99
C LEU A 107 12.23 -0.28 -18.36
N ASP A 108 12.86 0.18 -19.44
CA ASP A 108 12.49 -0.21 -20.82
C ASP A 108 13.16 -1.53 -21.24
N ARG A 109 12.78 -2.62 -20.57
CA ARG A 109 13.26 -3.97 -20.88
C ARG A 109 12.18 -5.02 -20.65
N LYS A 110 12.25 -6.12 -21.41
CA LYS A 110 11.37 -7.27 -21.21
C LYS A 110 11.64 -7.94 -19.85
N LEU A 111 10.58 -8.44 -19.21
CA LEU A 111 10.69 -9.24 -17.99
C LEU A 111 11.36 -10.58 -18.32
N LEU A 112 12.36 -10.96 -17.51
CA LEU A 112 13.05 -12.23 -17.61
C LEU A 112 13.01 -12.92 -16.24
N ILE A 113 12.49 -14.14 -16.21
CA ILE A 113 12.40 -14.96 -14.99
C ILE A 113 13.19 -16.24 -15.24
N LYS A 114 14.15 -16.53 -14.36
CA LYS A 114 14.93 -17.77 -14.41
C LYS A 114 14.40 -18.77 -13.39
N ILE A 115 13.94 -19.91 -13.88
CA ILE A 115 13.53 -21.03 -13.04
C ILE A 115 14.77 -21.87 -12.74
N HIS A 116 15.12 -22.00 -11.45
CA HIS A 116 16.32 -22.72 -11.03
C HIS A 116 16.05 -24.21 -10.79
N SER A 117 15.15 -24.53 -9.87
CA SER A 117 14.79 -25.90 -9.54
C SER A 117 13.35 -25.97 -9.03
N ALA A 118 12.74 -27.13 -9.19
CA ALA A 118 11.46 -27.48 -8.59
C ALA A 118 11.65 -28.80 -7.84
N HIS A 119 11.29 -28.83 -6.56
CA HIS A 119 11.33 -30.05 -5.76
C HIS A 119 9.91 -30.58 -5.61
N ILE A 120 9.68 -31.80 -6.10
CA ILE A 120 8.36 -32.43 -6.07
C ILE A 120 8.47 -33.75 -5.31
N ASN A 121 7.86 -33.82 -4.13
CA ASN A 121 7.99 -34.98 -3.24
C ASN A 121 7.21 -36.21 -3.72
N GLN A 122 6.16 -36.02 -4.52
CA GLN A 122 5.21 -37.07 -4.89
C GLN A 122 4.82 -36.96 -6.37
N LEU A 123 5.79 -37.13 -7.27
CA LEU A 123 5.47 -37.31 -8.69
C LEU A 123 5.49 -38.81 -9.02
N GLN A 124 4.33 -39.40 -9.31
CA GLN A 124 4.26 -40.76 -9.83
C GLN A 124 4.42 -40.71 -11.34
N PHE A 125 5.65 -40.95 -11.81
CA PHE A 125 5.88 -41.20 -13.24
C PHE A 125 5.26 -42.54 -13.60
N ASN A 126 4.21 -42.52 -14.42
CA ASN A 126 3.61 -43.69 -15.04
C ASN A 126 3.97 -43.72 -16.54
N ASN A 127 3.48 -44.72 -17.29
CA ASN A 127 3.75 -44.80 -18.74
C ASN A 127 3.22 -43.59 -19.53
N ASP A 128 2.28 -42.81 -18.96
CA ASP A 128 1.68 -41.65 -19.62
C ASP A 128 2.47 -40.36 -19.38
N ILE A 129 3.09 -40.22 -18.21
CA ILE A 129 3.89 -39.04 -17.83
C ILE A 129 5.36 -39.33 -18.12
N THR A 130 5.79 -38.98 -19.34
CA THR A 130 7.17 -39.23 -19.78
C THR A 130 8.11 -38.02 -19.58
N ARG A 131 7.55 -36.81 -19.45
CA ARG A 131 8.29 -35.54 -19.38
C ARG A 131 7.57 -34.53 -18.49
N VAL A 132 8.34 -33.67 -17.84
CA VAL A 132 7.83 -32.59 -16.98
C VAL A 132 8.42 -31.26 -17.42
N ALA A 133 7.60 -30.21 -17.45
CA ALA A 133 8.03 -28.84 -17.70
C ALA A 133 7.29 -27.89 -16.75
N VAL A 134 7.87 -26.71 -16.52
CA VAL A 134 7.23 -25.65 -15.75
C VAL A 134 6.60 -24.66 -16.72
N MET A 135 5.30 -24.44 -16.56
CA MET A 135 4.56 -23.40 -17.28
C MET A 135 4.40 -22.17 -16.38
N VAL A 136 4.68 -20.99 -16.92
CA VAL A 136 4.59 -19.70 -16.21
C VAL A 136 3.76 -18.73 -17.03
N GLY A 137 2.87 -18.00 -16.38
CA GLY A 137 2.10 -16.90 -16.97
C GLY A 137 2.03 -15.72 -16.01
N ILE A 138 1.82 -14.53 -16.55
CA ILE A 138 1.62 -13.30 -15.77
C ILE A 138 0.14 -12.96 -15.79
N PHE A 139 -0.44 -12.77 -14.60
CA PHE A 139 -1.87 -12.55 -14.44
C PHE A 139 -2.16 -11.26 -13.68
N HIS A 140 -3.30 -10.66 -13.97
CA HIS A 140 -3.88 -9.59 -13.16
C HIS A 140 -5.33 -9.96 -12.83
N GLY A 141 -5.57 -10.24 -11.54
CA GLY A 141 -6.82 -10.90 -11.13
C GLY A 141 -6.87 -12.32 -11.68
N GLY A 142 -7.84 -12.59 -12.56
CA GLY A 142 -8.00 -13.87 -13.26
C GLY A 142 -7.58 -13.85 -14.74
N GLU A 143 -7.22 -12.68 -15.27
CA GLU A 143 -6.93 -12.50 -16.70
C GLU A 143 -5.42 -12.58 -16.96
N MET A 144 -5.06 -13.23 -18.06
CA MET A 144 -3.67 -13.39 -18.49
C MET A 144 -3.19 -12.12 -19.22
N LEU A 145 -2.08 -11.54 -18.76
CA LEU A 145 -1.54 -10.29 -19.32
C LEU A 145 -0.69 -10.52 -20.59
N CYS A 146 -0.11 -11.71 -20.73
CA CYS A 146 0.71 -12.12 -21.87
C CYS A 146 0.74 -13.64 -21.99
N ASP A 147 1.13 -14.16 -23.15
CA ASP A 147 1.23 -15.60 -23.39
C ASP A 147 2.04 -16.33 -22.31
N SER A 148 1.63 -17.56 -22.02
CA SER A 148 2.36 -18.42 -21.09
C SER A 148 3.64 -18.96 -21.74
N HIS A 149 4.67 -19.11 -20.91
CA HIS A 149 5.95 -19.67 -21.31
C HIS A 149 6.19 -21.00 -20.62
N ILE A 150 6.73 -21.96 -21.37
CA ILE A 150 7.01 -23.31 -20.88
C ILE A 150 8.52 -23.54 -20.95
N THR A 151 9.09 -24.08 -19.87
CA THR A 151 10.51 -24.46 -19.87
C THR A 151 10.77 -25.65 -20.78
N THR A 152 12.04 -25.90 -21.11
CA THR A 152 12.44 -27.13 -21.78
C THR A 152 11.97 -28.36 -20.98
N PRO A 153 11.18 -29.28 -21.57
CA PRO A 153 10.74 -30.47 -20.87
C PRO A 153 11.91 -31.36 -20.48
N ILE A 154 11.90 -31.85 -19.25
CA ILE A 154 12.91 -32.74 -18.67
C ILE A 154 12.33 -34.15 -18.56
N THR A 155 13.12 -35.18 -18.90
CA THR A 155 12.71 -36.58 -18.75
C THR A 155 13.01 -37.10 -17.34
N LEU A 156 12.37 -38.21 -16.94
CA LEU A 156 12.72 -38.90 -15.69
C LEU A 156 14.21 -39.26 -15.59
N ALA A 157 14.80 -39.70 -16.71
CA ALA A 157 16.21 -40.09 -16.77
C ALA A 157 17.17 -38.92 -16.48
N ASP A 158 16.78 -37.70 -16.84
CA ASP A 158 17.54 -36.49 -16.59
C ASP A 158 17.32 -35.99 -15.15
N LEU A 159 16.12 -36.21 -14.60
CA LEU A 159 15.78 -35.84 -13.22
C LEU A 159 16.64 -36.61 -12.20
N VAL A 160 16.79 -37.92 -12.38
CA VAL A 160 17.59 -38.80 -11.50
C VAL A 160 19.08 -38.47 -11.55
N LYS A 161 19.59 -37.95 -12.67
CA LYS A 161 21.00 -37.52 -12.79
C LYS A 161 21.28 -36.17 -12.12
N SER A 162 20.22 -35.41 -11.81
CA SER A 162 20.33 -34.05 -11.27
C SER A 162 20.15 -33.95 -9.75
N SER A 163 19.84 -35.06 -9.06
CA SER A 163 19.86 -35.13 -7.60
C SER A 163 21.29 -35.29 -7.09
N PRO A 164 21.76 -34.45 -6.13
CA PRO A 164 23.05 -34.62 -5.48
C PRO A 164 23.13 -35.90 -4.63
#